data_AF-A0A6C0QXG2-F1
#
_entry.id   AF-A0A6C0QXG2-F1
#
_cell.length_a   1.000
_cell.length_b   1.000
_cell.length_c   1.000
_cell.angle_alpha   90.00
_cell.angle_beta   90.00
_cell.angle_gamma   90.00
#
_symmetry.space_group_name_H-M   'P 1'
#
loop_
_entity.id
_entity.type
_entity.pdbx_description
1 polymer ?
#
loop_
_entity_poly.entity_id
_entity_poly.type
_entity_poly.pdbx_seq_one_letter_code
_entity_poly.pdbx_strand_id
1 'polypeptide(L)' 'MDILEKYGHLIILICLGTMAAVNFSTKDITIRDTVSVIGFVIVFLTVVPLAIYRKNKKK' A
#
# COMPACT_ATOMS: atom_id res chain seq x y z
N MET A 1 -3.05 -19.74 2.37
CA MET A 1 -2.57 -18.36 2.59
C MET A 1 -3.48 -17.74 3.63
N ASP A 2 -2.93 -17.24 4.73
CA ASP A 2 -3.72 -16.54 5.73
C ASP A 2 -4.50 -15.42 5.07
N ILE A 3 -5.74 -15.26 5.50
CA ILE A 3 -6.61 -14.15 5.09
C ILE A 3 -5.85 -12.83 5.21
N LEU A 4 -5.03 -12.66 6.26
CA LEU A 4 -4.22 -11.46 6.47
C LEU A 4 -3.18 -11.19 5.37
N GLU A 5 -2.51 -12.23 4.83
CA GLU A 5 -1.59 -12.08 3.69
C GLU A 5 -2.34 -11.75 2.40
N LYS A 6 -3.51 -12.37 2.19
CA LYS A 6 -4.33 -12.12 1.00
C LYS A 6 -4.87 -10.68 1.00
N TYR A 7 -5.37 -10.20 2.13
CA TYR A 7 -5.86 -8.83 2.29
C TYR A 7 -4.72 -7.80 2.27
N GLY A 8 -3.57 -8.09 2.90
CA GLY A 8 -2.40 -7.20 2.87
C GLY A 8 -1.89 -6.97 1.44
N HIS A 9 -1.76 -8.03 0.64
CA HIS A 9 -1.39 -7.89 -0.77
C HIS A 9 -2.46 -7.17 -1.59
N LEU A 10 -3.75 -7.42 -1.33
CA LEU A 10 -4.85 -6.76 -2.06
C LEU A 10 -4.86 -5.23 -1.81
N ILE A 11 -4.63 -4.80 -0.56
CA ILE A 11 -4.55 -3.38 -0.20
C ILE A 11 -3.39 -2.70 -0.92
N ILE A 12 -2.21 -3.34 -0.95
CA ILE A 12 -1.03 -2.82 -1.66
C ILE A 12 -1.33 -2.66 -3.16
N LEU A 13 -2.01 -3.64 -3.76
CA LEU A 13 -2.33 -3.65 -5.18
C LEU A 13 -3.32 -2.53 -5.56
N ILE A 14 -4.34 -2.32 -4.73
CA ILE A 14 -5.29 -1.19 -4.89
C ILE A 14 -4.57 0.15 -4.72
N CYS A 15 -3.68 0.27 -3.72
CA CYS A 15 -2.95 1.50 -3.46
C CYS A 15 -1.98 1.87 -4.59
N LEU A 16 -1.31 0.87 -5.19
CA LEU A 16 -0.50 1.06 -6.39
C LEU A 16 -1.34 1.48 -7.60
N GLY A 17 -2.50 0.86 -7.78
CA GLY A 17 -3.43 1.20 -8.87
C GLY A 17 -3.93 2.64 -8.78
N THR A 18 -4.32 3.09 -7.58
CA THR A 18 -4.79 4.47 -7.37
C THR A 18 -3.67 5.49 -7.54
N MET A 19 -2.46 5.21 -7.05
CA MET A 19 -1.29 6.07 -7.29
C MET A 19 -0.97 6.20 -8.77
N ALA A 20 -0.99 5.10 -9.53
CA ALA A 20 -0.78 5.14 -10.98
C ALA A 20 -1.88 5.94 -11.69
N ALA A 21 -3.15 5.70 -11.36
CA ALA A 21 -4.28 6.43 -11.95
C ALA A 21 -4.19 7.94 -11.70
N VAL A 22 -3.86 8.35 -10.47
CA VAL A 22 -3.68 9.77 -10.12
C VAL A 22 -2.45 10.35 -10.85
N ASN A 23 -1.35 9.61 -10.96
CA ASN A 23 -0.15 10.05 -11.68
C ASN A 23 -0.41 10.28 -13.18
N PHE A 24 -1.27 9.47 -13.81
CA PHE A 24 -1.66 9.64 -15.22
C PHE A 24 -2.76 10.68 -15.43
N SER A 25 -3.71 10.80 -14.49
CA SER A 25 -4.89 11.66 -14.67
C SER A 25 -4.67 13.11 -14.23
N THR A 26 -3.73 13.36 -13.32
CA THR A 26 -3.55 14.68 -12.70
C THR A 26 -2.25 15.32 -13.20
N LYS A 27 -2.37 16.51 -13.79
CA LYS A 27 -1.20 17.32 -14.20
C LYS A 27 -0.58 18.12 -13.05
N ASP A 28 -1.34 18.32 -11.97
CA ASP A 28 -0.88 19.03 -10.77
C ASP A 28 0.13 18.21 -9.97
N ILE A 29 1.34 18.76 -9.88
CA ILE A 29 2.48 18.12 -9.21
C ILE A 29 2.20 17.97 -7.71
N THR A 30 1.59 18.97 -7.09
CA THR A 30 1.27 18.96 -5.64
C THR A 30 0.29 17.84 -5.26
N ILE A 31 -0.74 17.61 -6.07
CA ILE A 31 -1.74 16.55 -5.82
C ILE A 31 -1.07 15.19 -5.95
N ARG A 32 -0.23 15.05 -6.98
CA ARG A 32 0.51 13.82 -7.27
C ARG A 32 1.48 13.45 -6.15
N ASP A 33 2.24 14.41 -5.65
CA ASP A 33 3.15 14.22 -4.52
C ASP A 33 2.37 13.87 -3.25
N THR A 34 1.30 14.61 -2.97
CA THR A 34 0.46 14.36 -1.78
C THR A 34 -0.13 12.94 -1.79
N VAL A 35 -0.70 12.52 -2.92
CA VAL A 35 -1.25 11.16 -3.05
C VAL A 35 -0.17 10.09 -2.99
N SER A 36 1.02 10.34 -3.55
CA SER A 36 2.14 9.41 -3.47
C SER A 36 2.64 9.24 -2.03
N VAL A 37 2.77 10.33 -1.28
CA VAL A 37 3.16 10.30 0.15
C VAL A 37 2.10 9.56 0.98
N ILE A 38 0.81 9.88 0.81
CA ILE A 38 -0.28 9.21 1.53
C ILE A 38 -0.30 7.70 1.20
N GLY A 39 -0.17 7.35 -0.08
CA GLY A 39 -0.12 5.97 -0.52
C GLY A 39 1.08 5.21 0.06
N PHE A 40 2.24 5.85 0.12
CA PHE A 40 3.44 5.27 0.75
C PHE A 40 3.22 5.00 2.25
N VAL A 41 2.62 5.92 2.99
CA VAL A 41 2.33 5.75 4.42
C VAL A 41 1.35 4.58 4.66
N ILE A 42 0.30 4.45 3.85
CA ILE A 42 -0.67 3.35 3.95
C ILE A 42 0.00 2.00 3.68
N VAL A 43 0.82 1.92 2.62
CA VAL A 43 1.59 0.71 2.30
C VAL A 43 2.56 0.36 3.42
N PHE A 44 3.25 1.36 3.98
CA PHE A 44 4.19 1.14 5.08
C PHE A 44 3.48 0.58 6.33
N LEU A 45 2.35 1.19 6.71
CA LEU A 45 1.54 0.75 7.84
C LEU A 45 0.90 -0.62 7.64
N THR A 46 0.74 -1.09 6.41
CA THR A 46 0.22 -2.45 6.13
C THR A 46 1.34 -3.49 6.04
N VAL A 47 2.49 -3.15 5.45
CA VAL A 47 3.63 -4.07 5.31
C VAL A 47 4.27 -4.39 6.65
N VAL A 48 4.42 -3.41 7.56
CA VAL A 48 5.03 -3.61 8.89
C VAL A 48 4.29 -4.67 9.74
N PRO A 49 2.98 -4.55 10.01
CA PRO A 49 2.25 -5.56 10.77
C PRO A 49 2.17 -6.89 10.02
N LEU A 50 2.13 -6.87 8.69
CA LEU A 50 2.16 -8.11 7.90
C LEU A 50 3.49 -8.85 8.05
N ALA A 51 4.62 -8.13 8.05
CA ALA A 51 5.95 -8.71 8.27
C ALA A 51 6.09 -9.24 9.70
N ILE A 52 5.58 -8.52 10.70
CA ILE A 52 5.56 -8.96 12.10
C ILE A 52 4.69 -10.22 12.26
N TYR A 53 3.50 -10.24 11.65
CA TYR A 53 2.60 -11.41 11.67
C TYR A 53 3.28 -12.63 11.03
N ARG A 54 3.90 -12.47 9.84
CA ARG A 54 4.66 -13.56 9.20
C ARG A 54 5.80 -14.07 10.06
N LYS A 55 6.50 -13.19 10.78
CA LYS A 55 7.58 -13.57 11.70
C LYS A 55 7.06 -14.37 12.90
N ASN A 56 5.93 -13.97 13.48
CA ASN A 56 5.31 -14.70 14.60
C ASN A 56 4.65 -16.02 14.17
N LYS A 57 4.07 -16.09 12.97
CA LYS A 57 3.41 -17.31 12.48
C LYS A 57 4.38 -18.44 12.10
N LYS A 58 5.66 -18.10 11.87
CA LYS A 58 6.73 -19.07 11.59
C LYS A 58 7.44 -19.57 12.86
N LYS A 59 7.00 -19.14 14.04
CA LYS A 59 7.50 -19.57 15.34
C LYS A 59 6.51 -20.55 15.96
#